data_AF-A0A257RWD4-F1
#
_entry.id   AF-A0A257RWD4-F1
#
_cell.length_a   1.000
_cell.length_b   1.000
_cell.length_c   1.000
_cell.angle_alpha   90.00
_cell.angle_beta   90.00
_cell.angle_gamma   90.00
#
_symmetry.space_group_name_H-M   'P 1'
#
loop_
_entity.id
_entity.type
_entity.pdbx_description
1 polymer ?
#
loop_
_entity_poly.entity_id
_entity_poly.type
_entity_poly.pdbx_seq_one_letter_code
_entity_poly.pdbx_strand_id
1 'polypeptide(L)'
;MTKAFRPDVDAPEWRGGHTPYDIIKEGSIAILAVLVLTVALAFVFGSPDEHAVTIKTWSNATPVDFAQTALSELNGTSGTAQYGAPYNNASVGQKLGPLSLAKWAGARHPVNTVTDFVIDPLRSLPNQPALDQAL
;
A
#
# COMPACT_ATOMS: atom_id res chain seq x y z
N MET A 1 28.32 67.62 -11.16
CA MET A 1 28.86 66.82 -12.28
C MET A 1 27.97 65.60 -12.43
N THR A 2 27.18 65.51 -13.50
CA THR A 2 26.16 64.46 -13.68
C THR A 2 26.81 63.26 -14.37
N LYS A 3 26.73 62.06 -13.78
CA LYS A 3 27.29 60.81 -14.34
C LYS A 3 26.62 60.49 -15.69
N ALA A 4 27.40 60.11 -16.70
CA ALA A 4 26.87 59.64 -18.00
C ALA A 4 26.29 58.23 -17.89
N PHE A 5 25.15 57.98 -18.53
CA PHE A 5 24.45 56.69 -18.55
C PHE A 5 25.29 55.65 -19.29
N ARG A 6 25.54 54.52 -18.63
CA ARG A 6 26.33 53.40 -19.13
C ARG A 6 25.43 52.20 -19.40
N PRO A 7 25.12 51.86 -20.67
CA PRO A 7 24.15 50.81 -20.99
C PRO A 7 24.59 49.39 -20.57
N ASP A 8 25.87 49.20 -20.24
CA ASP A 8 26.45 47.94 -19.75
C ASP A 8 26.18 47.68 -18.27
N VAL A 9 25.89 48.71 -17.47
CA VAL A 9 25.73 48.60 -16.00
C VAL A 9 24.51 49.33 -15.45
N ASP A 10 24.02 50.36 -16.14
CA ASP A 10 22.89 51.15 -15.71
C ASP A 10 21.61 50.58 -16.37
N ALA A 11 20.67 50.12 -15.55
CA ALA A 11 19.36 49.72 -16.04
C ALA A 11 18.58 50.97 -16.49
N PRO A 12 18.01 50.99 -17.70
CA PRO A 12 17.17 52.11 -18.12
C PRO A 12 15.95 52.22 -17.19
N GLU A 13 15.60 53.44 -16.78
CA GLU A 13 14.38 53.68 -16.02
C GLU A 13 13.17 53.18 -16.80
N TRP A 14 12.37 52.32 -16.17
CA TRP A 14 11.17 51.76 -16.78
C TRP A 14 10.15 52.88 -17.02
N ARG A 15 9.84 53.13 -18.30
CA ARG A 15 8.83 54.13 -18.72
C ARG A 15 7.51 53.52 -19.19
N GLY A 16 7.38 52.20 -19.11
CA GLY A 16 6.15 51.49 -19.47
C GLY A 16 5.10 51.56 -18.35
N GLY A 17 3.88 51.12 -18.64
CA GLY A 17 2.85 50.98 -17.61
C GLY A 17 3.21 49.91 -16.57
N HIS A 18 2.80 50.11 -15.33
CA HIS A 18 2.77 49.07 -14.31
C HIS A 18 1.34 48.57 -14.14
N THR A 19 1.14 47.25 -14.21
CA THR A 19 -0.14 46.63 -13.85
C THR A 19 -0.08 46.26 -12.37
N PRO A 20 -1.07 46.63 -11.55
CA PRO A 20 -1.10 46.23 -10.15
C PRO A 20 -1.17 44.71 -10.04
N TYR A 21 -0.25 44.12 -9.28
CA TYR A 21 -0.23 42.69 -8.99
C TYR A 21 -1.17 42.40 -7.82
N ASP A 22 -2.15 41.55 -8.05
CA ASP A 22 -3.09 41.10 -7.02
C ASP A 22 -2.73 39.68 -6.59
N ILE A 23 -2.03 39.58 -5.46
CA ILE A 23 -1.62 38.31 -4.87
C ILE A 23 -2.83 37.42 -4.51
N ILE A 24 -3.98 38.02 -4.17
CA ILE A 24 -5.19 37.27 -3.80
C ILE A 24 -5.78 36.62 -5.04
N LYS A 25 -5.85 37.37 -6.15
CA LYS A 25 -6.30 36.84 -7.44
C LYS A 25 -5.41 35.67 -7.89
N GLU A 26 -4.10 35.86 -7.99
CA GLU A 26 -3.19 34.81 -8.46
C GLU A 26 -3.14 33.61 -7.50
N GLY A 27 -3.16 33.86 -6.19
CA GLY A 27 -3.23 32.80 -5.18
C GLY A 27 -4.50 31.95 -5.29
N SER A 28 -5.66 32.58 -5.52
CA SER A 28 -6.92 31.85 -5.71
C SER A 28 -6.91 30.97 -6.96
N ILE A 29 -6.35 31.46 -8.07
CA ILE A 29 -6.22 30.71 -9.32
C ILE A 29 -5.27 29.52 -9.12
N ALA A 30 -4.15 29.72 -8.43
CA ALA A 30 -3.20 28.66 -8.14
C ALA A 30 -3.82 27.54 -7.28
N ILE A 31 -4.58 27.89 -6.23
CA ILE A 31 -5.30 26.90 -5.40
C ILE A 31 -6.33 26.14 -6.24
N LEU A 32 -7.09 26.83 -7.08
CA LEU A 32 -8.07 26.19 -7.96
C LEU A 32 -7.39 25.23 -8.94
N ALA A 33 -6.28 25.63 -9.55
CA ALA A 33 -5.50 24.79 -10.45
C ALA A 33 -4.98 23.52 -9.74
N VAL A 34 -4.41 23.68 -8.54
CA VAL A 34 -3.93 22.55 -7.72
C VAL A 34 -5.09 21.63 -7.33
N LEU A 35 -6.22 22.18 -6.88
CA LEU A 35 -7.40 21.39 -6.51
C LEU A 35 -7.90 20.54 -7.69
N VAL A 36 -8.04 21.14 -8.87
CA VAL A 36 -8.47 20.43 -10.08
C VAL A 36 -7.46 19.34 -10.44
N LEU A 37 -6.16 19.65 -10.40
CA LEU A 37 -5.12 18.69 -10.69
C LEU A 37 -5.13 17.52 -9.69
N THR A 38 -5.29 17.78 -8.40
CA THR A 38 -5.37 16.76 -7.36
C THR A 38 -6.59 15.86 -7.56
N VAL A 39 -7.77 16.42 -7.85
CA VAL A 39 -8.98 15.63 -8.11
C VAL A 39 -8.81 14.78 -9.37
N ALA A 40 -8.24 15.34 -10.44
CA ALA A 40 -7.99 14.60 -11.68
C ALA A 40 -7.00 13.44 -11.46
N LEU A 41 -5.90 13.68 -10.74
CA LEU A 41 -4.92 12.65 -10.40
C LEU A 41 -5.54 11.58 -9.49
N ALA A 42 -6.35 11.97 -8.49
CA ALA A 42 -7.04 11.03 -7.62
C ALA A 42 -8.04 10.16 -8.40
N PHE A 43 -8.70 10.71 -9.42
CA PHE A 43 -9.59 9.93 -10.28
C PHE A 43 -8.82 8.95 -11.19
N VAL A 44 -7.68 9.38 -11.77
CA VAL A 44 -6.87 8.55 -12.68
C VAL A 44 -6.09 7.46 -11.95
N PHE A 45 -5.57 7.78 -10.76
CA PHE A 45 -4.68 6.91 -9.99
C PHE A 45 -5.33 6.35 -8.72
N GLY A 46 -6.58 6.69 -8.43
CA GLY A 46 -7.33 6.16 -7.31
C GLY A 46 -7.57 4.66 -7.46
N SER A 47 -7.51 3.94 -6.35
CA SER A 47 -7.91 2.53 -6.35
C SER A 47 -9.44 2.42 -6.51
N PRO A 48 -9.94 1.43 -7.25
CA PRO A 48 -11.35 1.06 -7.22
C PRO A 48 -11.83 0.81 -5.78
N ASP A 49 -13.08 1.15 -5.49
CA ASP A 49 -13.72 0.80 -4.23
C ASP A 49 -14.17 -0.66 -4.27
N GLU A 50 -13.30 -1.56 -3.84
CA GLU A 50 -13.56 -3.00 -3.80
C GLU A 50 -14.17 -3.39 -2.45
N HIS A 51 -15.32 -4.06 -2.48
CA HIS A 51 -15.95 -4.55 -1.26
C HIS A 51 -15.13 -5.68 -0.63
N ALA A 52 -15.10 -5.73 0.71
CA ALA A 52 -14.42 -6.79 1.43
C ALA A 52 -15.02 -8.17 1.10
N VAL A 53 -14.18 -9.08 0.61
CA VAL A 53 -14.55 -10.47 0.35
C VAL A 53 -14.65 -11.22 1.67
N THR A 54 -15.75 -11.95 1.87
CA THR A 54 -15.92 -12.84 3.03
C THR A 54 -15.53 -14.27 2.68
N ILE A 55 -15.14 -15.07 3.68
CA ILE A 55 -14.88 -16.51 3.51
C ILE A 55 -16.09 -17.20 2.89
N LYS A 56 -17.31 -16.86 3.32
CA LYS A 56 -18.55 -17.39 2.75
C LYS A 56 -18.71 -17.05 1.26
N THR A 57 -18.37 -15.83 0.86
CA THR A 57 -18.49 -15.42 -0.55
C THR A 57 -17.48 -16.18 -1.40
N TRP A 58 -16.22 -16.25 -0.96
CA TRP A 58 -15.14 -16.94 -1.68
C TRP A 58 -15.38 -18.45 -1.77
N SER A 59 -15.76 -19.10 -0.67
CA SER A 59 -16.02 -20.55 -0.66
C SER A 59 -17.18 -20.97 -1.56
N ASN A 60 -18.18 -20.09 -1.76
CA ASN A 60 -19.31 -20.36 -2.64
C ASN A 60 -19.00 -20.03 -4.11
N ALA A 61 -18.26 -18.96 -4.37
CA ALA A 61 -17.94 -18.52 -5.73
C ALA A 61 -16.87 -19.42 -6.39
N THR A 62 -15.84 -19.80 -5.63
CA THR A 62 -14.70 -20.61 -6.12
C THR A 62 -14.30 -21.69 -5.11
N PRO A 63 -15.14 -22.72 -4.90
CA PRO A 63 -14.94 -23.72 -3.84
C PRO A 63 -13.65 -24.54 -4.00
N VAL A 64 -13.23 -24.85 -5.23
CA VAL A 64 -12.01 -25.64 -5.48
C VAL A 64 -10.76 -24.85 -5.10
N ASP A 65 -10.71 -23.58 -5.47
CA ASP A 65 -9.61 -22.66 -5.15
C ASP A 65 -9.49 -22.45 -3.63
N PHE A 66 -10.63 -22.27 -2.95
CA PHE A 66 -10.69 -22.19 -1.49
C PHE A 66 -10.10 -23.45 -0.83
N ALA A 67 -10.54 -24.63 -1.26
CA ALA A 67 -10.06 -25.89 -0.70
C ALA A 67 -8.57 -26.14 -0.98
N GLN A 68 -8.09 -25.82 -2.18
CA GLN A 68 -6.67 -25.92 -2.54
C GLN A 68 -5.81 -24.97 -1.70
N THR A 69 -6.28 -23.75 -1.47
CA THR A 69 -5.60 -22.79 -0.60
C THR A 69 -5.51 -23.31 0.83
N ALA A 70 -6.64 -23.74 1.41
CA ALA A 70 -6.65 -24.34 2.75
C ALA A 70 -5.73 -25.55 2.86
N LEU A 71 -5.67 -26.40 1.82
CA LEU A 71 -4.76 -27.54 1.78
C LEU A 71 -3.28 -27.11 1.74
N SER A 72 -2.95 -26.06 0.98
CA SER A 72 -1.59 -25.50 0.93
C SER A 72 -1.17 -24.84 2.26
N GLU A 73 -2.12 -24.24 2.97
CA GLU A 73 -1.86 -23.68 4.30
C GLU A 73 -1.65 -24.81 5.32
N LEU A 74 -2.44 -25.89 5.21
CA LEU A 74 -2.41 -27.06 6.07
C LEU A 74 -1.14 -27.91 5.91
N ASN A 75 -0.67 -28.08 4.67
CA ASN A 75 0.57 -28.83 4.39
C ASN A 75 1.82 -27.94 4.41
N GLY A 76 1.66 -26.63 4.70
CA GLY A 76 2.73 -25.66 4.83
C GLY A 76 3.41 -25.27 3.51
N THR A 77 2.82 -25.54 2.34
CA THR A 77 3.39 -25.15 1.04
C THR A 77 2.89 -23.80 0.53
N SER A 78 1.95 -23.16 1.23
CA SER A 78 1.46 -21.82 0.90
C SER A 78 2.58 -20.78 0.95
N GLY A 79 2.40 -19.69 0.20
CA GLY A 79 3.36 -18.58 0.19
C GLY A 79 3.52 -17.92 1.57
N THR A 80 2.45 -17.88 2.36
CA THR A 80 2.41 -17.40 3.74
C THR A 80 3.19 -18.33 4.67
N ALA A 81 2.99 -19.65 4.57
CA ALA A 81 3.74 -20.65 5.34
C ALA A 81 5.23 -20.60 5.03
N GLN A 82 5.60 -20.29 3.79
CA GLN A 82 6.98 -20.20 3.32
C GLN A 82 7.60 -18.79 3.43
N TYR A 83 6.88 -17.81 3.98
CA TYR A 83 7.29 -16.40 3.91
C TYR A 83 8.58 -16.06 4.68
N GLY A 84 8.73 -16.52 5.92
CA GLY A 84 9.83 -16.16 6.84
C GLY A 84 9.50 -15.03 7.82
N ALA A 85 10.56 -14.46 8.41
CA ALA A 85 10.42 -13.41 9.42
C ALA A 85 9.72 -12.16 8.85
N PRO A 86 8.88 -11.44 9.63
CA PRO A 86 8.66 -11.61 11.08
C PRO A 86 7.53 -12.58 11.46
N TYR A 87 6.99 -13.35 10.51
CA TYR A 87 5.80 -14.19 10.76
C TYR A 87 6.15 -15.62 11.11
N ASN A 88 7.15 -16.20 10.45
CA ASN A 88 7.61 -17.56 10.72
C ASN A 88 9.10 -17.69 10.43
N ASN A 89 9.62 -18.92 10.42
CA ASN A 89 11.04 -19.21 10.26
C ASN A 89 11.37 -19.95 8.95
N ALA A 90 10.42 -20.03 8.00
CA ALA A 90 10.55 -20.85 6.80
C ALA A 90 11.57 -20.30 5.78
N SER A 91 11.79 -18.98 5.75
CA SER A 91 12.69 -18.33 4.80
C SER A 91 13.74 -17.44 5.48
N VAL A 92 14.80 -17.18 4.72
CA VAL A 92 15.86 -16.21 5.05
C VAL A 92 15.44 -14.76 4.81
N GLY A 93 14.31 -14.54 4.12
CA GLY A 93 13.82 -13.21 3.77
C GLY A 93 14.77 -12.41 2.87
N GLN A 94 14.54 -11.10 2.80
CA GLN A 94 15.41 -10.18 2.07
C GLN A 94 16.80 -10.11 2.71
N LYS A 95 17.84 -10.19 1.86
CA LYS A 95 19.25 -10.08 2.27
C LYS A 95 19.86 -8.79 1.74
N LEU A 96 20.78 -8.22 2.51
CA LEU A 96 21.69 -7.17 2.05
C LEU A 96 23.10 -7.76 1.96
N GLY A 97 23.46 -8.24 0.77
CA GLY A 97 24.71 -8.99 0.56
C GLY A 97 24.76 -10.22 1.47
N PRO A 98 25.81 -10.39 2.30
CA PRO A 98 25.92 -11.52 3.22
C PRO A 98 25.00 -11.41 4.46
N LEU A 99 24.36 -10.26 4.69
CA LEU A 99 23.59 -9.99 5.89
C LEU A 99 22.13 -10.40 5.71
N SER A 100 21.64 -11.29 6.57
CA SER A 100 20.23 -11.71 6.64
C SER A 100 19.50 -10.97 7.77
N LEU A 101 19.36 -9.65 7.60
CA LEU A 101 18.77 -8.76 8.61
C LEU A 101 17.35 -9.20 9.03
N ALA A 102 16.56 -9.72 8.09
CA ALA A 102 15.24 -10.27 8.37
C ALA A 102 15.28 -11.41 9.40
N LYS A 103 16.26 -12.33 9.31
CA LYS A 103 16.43 -13.42 10.29
C LYS A 103 16.85 -12.93 11.67
N TRP A 104 17.60 -11.83 11.75
CA TRP A 104 18.00 -11.26 13.04
C TRP A 104 16.78 -10.70 13.80
N ALA A 105 15.78 -10.19 13.09
CA ALA A 105 14.56 -9.72 13.71
C ALA A 105 13.69 -10.86 14.29
N GLY A 106 13.84 -12.08 13.77
CA GLY A 106 13.10 -13.27 14.19
C GLY A 106 11.60 -13.21 13.90
N ALA A 107 10.86 -14.24 14.32
CA ALA A 107 9.40 -14.30 14.18
C ALA A 107 8.68 -13.52 15.31
N ARG A 108 8.55 -12.20 15.16
CA ARG A 108 7.92 -11.32 16.17
C ARG A 108 6.40 -11.35 16.19
N HIS A 109 5.78 -11.73 15.07
CA HIS A 109 4.34 -11.85 14.93
C HIS A 109 4.04 -13.26 14.45
N PRO A 110 4.21 -14.28 15.31
CA PRO A 110 4.17 -15.67 14.89
C PRO A 110 2.82 -15.98 14.26
N VAL A 111 2.87 -16.51 13.03
CA VAL A 111 1.72 -17.06 12.32
C VAL A 111 2.00 -18.53 12.09
N ASN A 112 1.10 -19.38 12.57
CA ASN A 112 1.08 -20.79 12.24
C ASN A 112 -0.11 -21.03 11.31
N THR A 113 0.17 -21.11 10.01
CA THR A 113 -0.86 -21.21 8.97
C THR A 113 -1.80 -22.40 9.18
N VAL A 114 -1.30 -23.51 9.73
CA VAL A 114 -2.09 -24.70 10.03
C VAL A 114 -3.16 -24.38 11.06
N THR A 115 -2.77 -23.83 12.21
CA THR A 115 -3.72 -23.54 13.29
C THR A 115 -4.57 -22.32 12.96
N ASP A 116 -3.93 -21.23 12.56
CA ASP A 116 -4.53 -19.91 12.52
C ASP A 116 -5.47 -19.74 11.31
N PHE A 117 -5.18 -20.42 10.19
CA PHE A 117 -5.97 -20.29 8.96
C PHE A 117 -6.83 -21.51 8.63
N VAL A 118 -6.58 -22.66 9.24
CA VAL A 118 -7.32 -23.90 8.93
C VAL A 118 -7.99 -24.49 10.17
N ILE A 119 -7.23 -24.94 11.16
CA ILE A 119 -7.76 -25.75 12.25
C ILE A 119 -8.66 -24.95 13.21
N ASP A 120 -8.21 -23.78 13.67
CA ASP A 120 -8.99 -22.99 14.63
C ASP A 120 -10.27 -22.40 14.00
N PRO A 121 -10.25 -21.89 12.75
CA PRO A 121 -11.47 -21.54 12.04
C PRO A 121 -12.44 -22.71 11.90
N LEU A 122 -11.96 -23.91 11.56
CA LEU A 122 -12.80 -25.11 11.46
C LEU A 122 -13.43 -25.47 12.81
N ARG A 123 -12.66 -25.41 13.90
CA ARG A 123 -13.14 -25.66 15.27
C ARG A 123 -14.15 -24.62 15.77
N SER A 124 -14.15 -23.42 15.21
CA SER A 124 -15.11 -22.37 15.58
C SER A 124 -16.52 -22.62 15.03
N LEU A 125 -16.68 -23.59 14.11
CA LEU A 125 -17.98 -23.92 13.50
C LEU A 125 -18.86 -24.71 14.48
N PRO A 126 -20.09 -24.25 14.78
CA PRO A 126 -20.97 -24.96 15.70
C PRO A 126 -21.58 -26.22 15.05
N ASN A 127 -21.74 -27.28 15.84
CA ASN A 127 -22.50 -28.49 15.52
C ASN A 127 -22.01 -29.26 14.26
N GLN A 128 -20.71 -29.55 14.18
CA GLN A 128 -20.09 -30.29 13.06
C GLN A 128 -19.51 -31.65 13.50
N PRO A 129 -20.35 -32.66 13.83
CA PRO A 129 -19.89 -33.92 14.41
C PRO A 129 -18.95 -34.72 13.50
N ALA A 130 -19.10 -34.59 12.17
CA ALA A 130 -18.19 -35.23 11.21
C ALA A 130 -16.81 -34.56 11.17
N LEU A 131 -16.76 -33.23 11.37
CA LEU A 131 -15.52 -32.48 11.45
C LEU A 131 -14.77 -32.76 12.75
N ASP A 132 -15.50 -32.83 13.86
CA ASP A 132 -14.94 -33.15 15.18
C ASP A 132 -14.28 -34.54 15.21
N GLN A 133 -14.74 -35.47 14.38
CA GLN A 133 -14.14 -36.80 14.21
C GLN A 133 -12.90 -36.80 13.30
N ALA A 134 -12.77 -35.80 12.43
CA ALA A 134 -11.72 -35.73 11.41
C ALA A 134 -10.52 -34.86 11.81
N LEU A 135 -10.68 -34.00 12.83
CA LEU A 135 -9.64 -33.15 13.42
C LEU A 135 -8.93 -33.83 14.59
#